data_AF-A0A318E9Z4-F1
#
_entry.id   AF-A0A318E9Z4-F1
#
_cell.length_a   1.000
_cell.length_b   1.000
_cell.length_c   1.000
_cell.angle_alpha   90.00
_cell.angle_beta   90.00
_cell.angle_gamma   90.00
#
_symmetry.space_group_name_H-M   'P 1'
#
loop_
_entity.id
_entity.type
_entity.pdbx_description
1 polymer ?
#
loop_
_entity_poly.entity_id
_entity_poly.type
_entity_poly.pdbx_seq_one_letter_code
_entity_poly.pdbx_strand_id
1 'polypeptide(L)'
;MLVRKLENILAEISLSNNLKEALIKREGQLGDLLLFIEAFEKLNLKEAENYIEKYSINYGMVFDNYSTALEKTKDIVEAFENNKL
;
A
#
# COMPACT_ATOMS: atom_id res chain seq x y z
N MET A 1 11.10 -16.11 -7.02
CA MET A 1 11.28 -14.72 -6.53
C MET A 1 11.19 -14.76 -5.01
N LEU A 2 12.27 -14.44 -4.30
CA LEU A 2 12.28 -14.43 -2.84
C LEU A 2 11.51 -13.19 -2.36
N VAL A 3 10.25 -13.37 -1.95
CA VAL A 3 9.50 -12.32 -1.28
C VAL A 3 10.21 -12.04 0.04
N ARG A 4 10.94 -10.92 0.11
CA ARG A 4 11.58 -10.51 1.35
C ARG A 4 10.49 -10.25 2.39
N LYS A 5 10.66 -10.83 3.58
CA LYS A 5 9.83 -10.53 4.75
C LYS A 5 9.84 -9.02 5.01
N LEU A 6 8.68 -8.43 5.33
CA LEU A 6 8.52 -6.99 5.57
C LEU A 6 9.51 -6.50 6.64
N GLU A 7 9.74 -7.30 7.67
CA GLU A 7 10.71 -7.06 8.74
C GLU A 7 12.13 -6.80 8.20
N ASN A 8 12.53 -7.55 7.16
CA ASN A 8 13.85 -7.40 6.54
C ASN A 8 13.94 -6.14 5.68
N ILE A 9 12.82 -5.64 5.16
CA ILE A 9 12.76 -4.39 4.39
C ILE A 9 12.80 -3.22 5.37
N LEU A 10 12.01 -3.29 6.45
CA LEU A 10 11.94 -2.24 7.47
C LEU A 10 13.25 -2.07 8.25
N ALA A 11 14.05 -3.12 8.38
CA ALA A 11 15.38 -3.05 8.96
C ALA A 11 16.30 -2.07 8.18
N GLU A 12 16.12 -1.95 6.87
CA GLU A 12 16.99 -1.16 5.98
C GLU A 12 16.54 0.30 5.81
N ILE A 13 15.32 0.64 6.22
CA ILE A 13 14.77 1.99 6.10
C ILE A 13 15.05 2.78 7.38
N SER A 14 15.48 4.05 7.25
CA SER A 14 15.61 4.98 8.37
C SER A 14 14.24 5.50 8.84
N LEU A 15 13.49 4.65 9.53
CA LEU A 15 12.28 5.00 10.29
C LEU A 15 12.54 4.81 11.79
N SER A 16 11.74 5.48 12.63
CA SER A 16 11.81 5.23 14.08
C SER A 16 11.39 3.79 14.41
N ASN A 17 11.98 3.20 15.45
CA ASN A 17 11.65 1.82 15.85
C ASN A 17 10.17 1.66 16.21
N ASN A 18 9.55 2.68 16.80
CA ASN A 18 8.11 2.67 17.08
C ASN A 18 7.27 2.56 15.79
N LEU A 19 7.66 3.25 14.71
CA LEU A 19 6.99 3.13 13.41
C LEU A 19 7.24 1.76 12.78
N LYS A 20 8.46 1.22 12.88
CA LYS A 20 8.77 -0.13 12.39
C LYS A 20 7.97 -1.21 13.12
N GLU A 21 7.88 -1.14 14.44
CA GLU A 21 7.07 -2.08 15.22
C GLU A 21 5.58 -1.95 14.89
N ALA A 22 5.06 -0.72 14.76
CA ALA A 22 3.69 -0.48 14.37
C ALA A 22 3.38 -1.06 12.97
N LEU A 23 4.32 -0.94 12.02
CA LEU A 23 4.21 -1.55 10.69
C LEU A 23 4.20 -3.09 10.74
N ILE A 24 5.07 -3.69 11.57
CA ILE A 24 5.16 -5.15 11.73
C ILE A 24 3.91 -5.69 12.41
N LYS A 25 3.43 -5.03 13.47
CA LYS A 25 2.24 -5.43 14.24
C LYS A 25 0.93 -5.03 13.56
N ARG A 26 0.99 -4.18 12.53
CA ARG A 26 -0.17 -3.53 11.90
C ARG A 26 -1.06 -2.80 12.91
N GLU A 27 -0.42 -2.06 13.80
CA GLU A 27 -1.10 -1.29 14.85
C GLU A 27 -0.99 0.22 14.62
N GLY A 28 -1.96 0.97 15.13
CA GLY A 28 -2.00 2.43 14.99
C GLY A 28 -2.26 2.91 13.56
N GLN A 29 -2.13 4.22 13.34
CA GLN A 29 -2.56 4.87 12.09
C GLN A 29 -1.89 4.30 10.83
N LEU A 30 -0.63 3.87 10.93
CA LEU A 30 0.11 3.30 9.80
C LEU A 30 -0.27 1.84 9.55
N GLY A 31 -0.57 1.07 10.60
CA GLY A 31 -1.16 -0.26 10.46
C GLY A 31 -2.54 -0.20 9.83
N ASP A 32 -3.38 0.74 10.29
CA ASP A 32 -4.69 1.03 9.72
C ASP A 32 -4.59 1.44 8.23
N LEU A 33 -3.61 2.26 7.85
CA LEU A 33 -3.35 2.62 6.45
C LEU A 33 -3.01 1.39 5.59
N LEU A 34 -2.15 0.49 6.08
CA LEU A 34 -1.80 -0.72 5.33
C LEU A 34 -3.00 -1.66 5.17
N LEU A 35 -3.80 -1.83 6.23
CA LEU A 35 -5.02 -2.62 6.19
C LEU A 35 -6.06 -2.01 5.24
N PHE A 36 -6.16 -0.67 5.23
CA PHE A 36 -7.01 0.06 4.29
C PHE A 36 -6.60 -0.19 2.84
N ILE A 37 -5.30 -0.03 2.51
CA ILE A 37 -4.79 -0.27 1.16
C ILE A 37 -5.13 -1.70 0.70
N GLU A 38 -4.89 -2.70 1.55
CA GLU A 38 -5.23 -4.09 1.22
C GLU A 38 -6.73 -4.32 1.02
N ALA A 39 -7.57 -3.73 1.87
CA ALA A 39 -9.02 -3.83 1.72
C ALA A 39 -9.49 -3.19 0.41
N PHE A 40 -8.91 -2.04 0.05
CA PHE A 40 -9.20 -1.33 -1.19
C PHE A 40 -8.77 -2.14 -2.42
N GLU A 41 -7.54 -2.66 -2.44
CA GLU A 41 -7.00 -3.50 -3.53
C GLU A 41 -7.79 -4.79 -3.74
N LYS A 42 -8.28 -5.41 -2.65
CA LYS A 42 -9.08 -6.64 -2.69
C LYS A 42 -10.57 -6.39 -3.01
N LEU A 43 -10.96 -5.14 -3.27
CA LEU A 43 -12.36 -4.72 -3.46
C LEU A 43 -13.26 -5.10 -2.26
N ASN A 44 -12.70 -5.16 -1.05
CA ASN A 44 -13.47 -5.34 0.17
C ASN A 44 -14.06 -3.99 0.62
N LEU A 45 -15.08 -3.54 -0.09
CA LEU A 45 -15.68 -2.20 0.06
C LEU A 45 -16.11 -1.90 1.50
N LYS A 46 -16.74 -2.86 2.16
CA LYS A 46 -17.21 -2.71 3.54
C LYS A 46 -16.06 -2.40 4.51
N GLU A 47 -14.93 -3.08 4.35
CA GLU A 47 -13.77 -2.85 5.21
C GLU A 47 -13.07 -1.54 4.85
N ALA A 48 -12.97 -1.21 3.56
CA ALA A 48 -12.41 0.05 3.10
C ALA A 48 -13.22 1.28 3.59
N GLU A 49 -14.55 1.20 3.55
CA GLU A 49 -15.47 2.24 4.04
C GLU A 49 -15.25 2.56 5.53
N ASN A 50 -15.00 1.54 6.37
CA ASN A 50 -14.71 1.75 7.79
C ASN A 50 -13.48 2.65 8.00
N TYR A 51 -12.42 2.46 7.20
CA TYR A 51 -11.22 3.29 7.29
C TYR A 51 -11.45 4.70 6.72
N ILE A 52 -12.22 4.81 5.65
CA ILE A 52 -12.60 6.10 5.06
C ILE A 52 -13.35 6.96 6.07
N GLU A 53 -14.33 6.39 6.77
CA GLU A 53 -15.07 7.08 7.82
C GLU A 53 -14.17 7.42 9.01
N LYS A 54 -13.41 6.43 9.54
CA LYS A 54 -12.53 6.58 10.70
C LYS A 54 -11.54 7.74 10.55
N TYR A 55 -11.02 7.95 9.34
CA TYR A 55 -10.03 8.98 9.04
C TYR A 55 -10.57 10.17 8.25
N SER A 56 -11.87 10.21 7.95
CA SER A 56 -12.49 11.24 7.09
C SER A 56 -11.75 11.41 5.75
N ILE A 57 -11.36 10.30 5.13
CA ILE A 57 -10.62 10.28 3.86
C ILE A 57 -11.58 10.58 2.71
N ASN A 58 -11.12 11.31 1.71
CA ASN A 58 -11.89 11.49 0.47
C ASN A 58 -11.72 10.25 -0.43
N TYR A 59 -12.79 9.48 -0.63
CA TYR A 59 -12.78 8.28 -1.49
C TYR A 59 -12.32 8.57 -2.93
N GLY A 60 -12.77 9.68 -3.51
CA GLY A 60 -12.39 10.09 -4.87
C GLY A 60 -10.88 10.30 -4.99
N MET A 61 -10.27 10.98 -4.00
CA MET A 61 -8.82 11.14 -3.94
C MET A 61 -8.09 9.79 -3.90
N VAL A 62 -8.59 8.81 -3.14
CA VAL A 62 -7.97 7.47 -3.06
C VAL A 62 -8.07 6.76 -4.41
N PHE A 63 -9.25 6.79 -5.04
CA PHE A 63 -9.48 6.17 -6.33
C PHE A 63 -8.59 6.76 -7.44
N ASP A 64 -8.45 8.09 -7.48
CA ASP A 64 -7.61 8.79 -8.46
C ASP A 64 -6.13 8.43 -8.30
N ASN A 65 -5.65 8.39 -7.05
CA ASN A 65 -4.27 8.00 -6.75
C ASN A 65 -4.01 6.52 -7.11
N TYR A 66 -4.95 5.62 -6.81
CA TYR A 66 -4.85 4.22 -7.18
C TYR A 66 -4.81 4.04 -8.70
N SER A 67 -5.67 4.74 -9.43
CA SER A 67 -5.69 4.71 -10.90
C SER A 67 -4.37 5.21 -11.49
N THR A 68 -3.82 6.29 -10.93
CA THR A 68 -2.50 6.80 -11.33
C THR A 68 -1.39 5.77 -11.08
N ALA A 69 -1.44 5.04 -9.95
CA ALA A 69 -0.47 3.99 -9.64
C ALA A 69 -0.56 2.81 -10.62
N LEU A 70 -1.76 2.45 -11.06
CA LEU A 70 -1.97 1.43 -12.10
C LEU A 70 -1.40 1.87 -13.45
N GLU A 71 -1.60 3.12 -13.85
CA GLU A 71 -1.00 3.68 -15.07
C GLU A 71 0.53 3.60 -15.03
N LYS A 72 1.14 3.99 -13.90
CA LYS A 72 2.60 3.86 -13.73
C LYS A 72 3.08 2.42 -13.76
N THR A 73 2.30 1.50 -13.20
CA THR A 73 2.61 0.07 -13.26
C THR A 73 2.56 -0.44 -14.71
N LYS A 74 1.56 0.00 -15.48
CA LYS A 74 1.45 -0.30 -16.91
C LYS A 74 2.66 0.20 -17.69
N ASP A 75 3.07 1.47 -17.49
CA ASP A 75 4.25 2.04 -18.15
C ASP A 75 5.51 1.18 -17.91
N ILE A 76 5.69 0.71 -16.67
CA ILE A 76 6.80 -0.16 -16.30
C ILE A 76 6.69 -1.51 -17.02
N VAL A 77 5.51 -2.15 -17.02
CA VAL A 77 5.31 -3.45 -17.70
C VAL A 77 5.60 -3.33 -19.19
N GLU A 78 5.10 -2.30 -19.86
CA GLU A 78 5.36 -2.06 -21.28
C GLU A 78 6.87 -1.89 -21.54
N ALA A 79 7.58 -1.17 -20.66
CA ALA A 79 9.03 -1.06 -20.75
C ALA A 79 9.74 -2.43 -20.60
N PHE A 80 9.27 -3.30 -19.70
CA PHE A 80 9.81 -4.66 -19.56
C PHE A 80 9.54 -5.54 -20.80
N GLU A 81 8.34 -5.43 -21.40
CA GLU A 81 7.98 -6.21 -22.58
C GLU A 81 8.72 -5.76 -23.83
N ASN A 82 8.91 -4.45 -24.00
CA ASN A 82 9.59 -3.86 -25.15
C ASN A 82 11.13 -3.95 -25.07
N ASN A 83 11.70 -4.27 -23.90
CA ASN A 83 13.14 -4.51 -23.72
C ASN A 83 13.55 -5.99 -23.86
N LYS A 84 12.69 -6.85 -24.44
CA LYS A 84 13.08 -8.23 -24.79
C LYS A 84 14.10 -8.21 -25.93
N LEU A 85 15.37 -8.43 -25.60
CA LEU A 85 16.42 -8.92 -26.50
C LEU A 85 16.15 -10.39 -26.87
#